data_AF-A0ABC8THF4-F1
#
_entry.id   AF-A0ABC8THF4-F1
#
_cell.length_a   1.000
_cell.length_b   1.000
_cell.length_c   1.000
_cell.angle_alpha   90.00
_cell.angle_beta   90.00
_cell.angle_gamma   90.00
#
_symmetry.space_group_name_H-M   'P 1'
#
loop_
_entity.id
_entity.type
_entity.pdbx_description
1 polymer ?
#
loop_
_entity_poly.entity_id
_entity_poly.type
_entity_poly.pdbx_seq_one_letter_code
_entity_poly.pdbx_strand_id
1 'polypeptide(L)'
;MRKGTEPVEGIVSNLIALLVKRMCSDLQGPESNLFDTDAQFYVQHLIRKLGSDSYIGQRVILSVSQRISVLAESLLAMDPFDEAFPNIHSCMYVMIQLIEFLVSDYYRTWSRDECFDTRLFEEWVTSVLHARKALEHLESRNGLYILYIDRVIGEVAKLGGQAPSLQKLKSDIFDKLFCG
;
A
#
# COMPACT_ATOMS: atom_id res chain seq x y z
N MET A 1 3.32 -16.36 -26.47
CA MET A 1 2.05 -15.75 -26.94
C MET A 1 1.42 -15.01 -25.75
N ARG A 2 1.39 -13.67 -25.75
CA ARG A 2 1.04 -12.84 -24.57
C ARG A 2 0.20 -11.60 -24.94
N LYS A 3 -0.69 -11.71 -25.95
CA LYS A 3 -1.45 -10.57 -26.50
C LYS A 3 -2.82 -10.32 -25.84
N GLY A 4 -3.24 -11.16 -24.90
CA GLY A 4 -4.59 -11.11 -24.31
C GLY A 4 -4.66 -10.66 -22.84
N THR A 5 -3.54 -10.55 -22.13
CA THR A 5 -3.53 -10.24 -20.68
C THR A 5 -3.39 -8.74 -20.40
N GLU A 6 -2.69 -7.98 -21.25
CA GLU A 6 -2.53 -6.52 -21.13
C GLU A 6 -3.84 -5.73 -20.90
N PRO A 7 -4.96 -6.00 -21.60
CA PRO A 7 -6.21 -5.28 -21.32
C PRO A 7 -6.78 -5.61 -19.94
N VAL A 8 -6.59 -6.84 -19.44
CA VAL A 8 -7.08 -7.28 -18.12
C VAL A 8 -6.27 -6.61 -17.01
N GLU A 9 -4.94 -6.59 -17.14
CA GLU A 9 -4.06 -5.93 -16.18
C GLU A 9 -4.36 -4.43 -16.06
N GLY A 10 -4.64 -3.76 -17.20
CA GLY A 10 -5.07 -2.36 -17.23
C GLY A 10 -6.41 -2.14 -16.53
N ILE A 11 -7.39 -3.01 -16.74
CA ILE A 11 -8.68 -2.95 -16.05
C ILE A 11 -8.51 -3.10 -14.54
N VAL A 12 -7.73 -4.10 -14.10
CA VAL A 12 -7.47 -4.34 -12.67
C VAL A 12 -6.80 -3.13 -12.04
N SER A 13 -5.78 -2.56 -12.67
CA SER A 13 -5.10 -1.37 -12.16
C SER A 13 -5.99 -0.15 -12.07
N ASN A 14 -6.84 0.08 -13.07
CA ASN A 14 -7.79 1.17 -13.04
C ASN A 14 -8.82 0.98 -11.92
N LEU A 15 -9.32 -0.24 -11.72
CA LEU A 15 -10.24 -0.55 -10.63
C LEU A 15 -9.59 -0.32 -9.27
N ILE A 16 -8.35 -0.78 -9.07
CA ILE A 16 -7.59 -0.53 -7.84
C ILE A 16 -7.43 0.97 -7.60
N ALA A 17 -7.02 1.74 -8.61
CA ALA A 17 -6.86 3.19 -8.48
C ALA A 17 -8.18 3.88 -8.10
N LEU A 18 -9.31 3.46 -8.67
CA LEU A 18 -10.63 3.97 -8.33
C LEU A 18 -11.04 3.62 -6.90
N LEU A 19 -10.81 2.38 -6.46
CA LEU A 19 -11.12 1.93 -5.10
C LEU A 19 -10.26 2.66 -4.07
N VAL A 20 -8.95 2.78 -4.31
CA VAL A 20 -8.03 3.53 -3.44
C VAL A 20 -8.43 5.01 -3.38
N LYS A 21 -8.78 5.62 -4.52
CA LYS A 21 -9.31 6.99 -4.55
C LYS A 21 -10.58 7.10 -3.71
N ARG A 22 -11.52 6.16 -3.85
CA ARG A 22 -12.78 6.14 -3.11
C ARG A 22 -12.59 5.94 -1.61
N MET A 23 -11.61 5.13 -1.21
CA MET A 23 -11.21 4.92 0.18
C MET A 23 -10.64 6.20 0.82
N CYS A 24 -9.99 7.04 0.01
CA CYS A 24 -9.29 8.25 0.46
C CYS A 24 -10.03 9.56 0.19
N SER A 25 -11.27 9.51 -0.31
CA SER A 25 -12.08 10.69 -0.52
C SER A 25 -13.21 10.68 0.50
N ASP A 26 -13.40 11.76 1.25
CA ASP A 26 -14.68 12.03 1.88
C ASP A 26 -15.73 12.13 0.78
N LEU A 27 -16.83 11.42 0.96
CA LEU A 27 -18.00 11.50 0.09
C LEU A 27 -18.69 12.84 0.37
N GLN A 28 -18.08 13.94 -0.08
CA GLN A 28 -18.58 15.29 0.17
C GLN A 28 -20.05 15.44 -0.26
N GLY A 29 -20.93 15.46 0.74
CA GLY A 29 -22.30 15.93 0.68
C GLY A 29 -22.65 16.54 2.05
N PRO A 30 -23.31 17.71 2.10
CA PRO A 30 -23.46 18.50 3.33
C PRO A 30 -24.34 17.88 4.44
N GLU A 31 -24.77 16.61 4.31
CA GLU A 31 -25.68 15.94 5.26
C GLU A 31 -25.21 14.55 5.75
N SER A 32 -23.98 14.08 5.45
CA SER A 32 -23.59 12.67 5.63
C SER A 32 -22.63 12.33 6.79
N ASN A 33 -22.50 13.19 7.80
CA ASN A 33 -21.50 13.06 8.87
C ASN A 33 -21.60 11.82 9.80
N LEU A 34 -22.57 10.91 9.60
CA LEU A 34 -22.67 9.65 10.35
C LEU A 34 -22.51 8.38 9.50
N PHE A 35 -22.56 8.47 8.16
CA PHE A 35 -22.45 7.31 7.25
C PHE A 35 -21.12 7.25 6.48
N ASP A 36 -20.26 8.26 6.63
CA ASP A 36 -19.08 8.46 5.76
C ASP A 36 -17.88 7.59 6.17
N THR A 37 -17.62 7.45 7.48
CA THR A 37 -16.54 6.58 7.98
C THR A 37 -16.78 5.11 7.64
N ASP A 38 -18.05 4.68 7.66
CA ASP A 38 -18.46 3.33 7.29
C ASP A 38 -18.09 3.01 5.83
N ALA A 39 -18.28 3.95 4.91
CA ALA A 39 -17.96 3.76 3.49
C ALA A 39 -16.46 3.52 3.26
N GLN A 40 -15.59 4.26 3.94
CA GLN A 40 -14.14 4.04 3.90
C GLN A 40 -13.77 2.64 4.38
N PHE A 41 -14.33 2.21 5.52
CA PHE A 41 -14.10 0.85 6.05
C PHE A 41 -14.62 -0.23 5.11
N TYR A 42 -15.80 -0.07 4.51
CA TYR A 42 -16.34 -1.02 3.54
C TYR A 42 -15.46 -1.12 2.29
N VAL A 43 -14.95 0.00 1.79
CA VAL A 43 -14.06 0.01 0.63
C VAL A 43 -12.71 -0.63 0.99
N GLN A 44 -12.12 -0.30 2.14
CA GLN A 44 -10.88 -0.94 2.61
C GLN A 44 -11.09 -2.46 2.78
N HIS A 45 -12.21 -2.89 3.37
CA HIS A 45 -12.55 -4.29 3.53
C HIS A 45 -12.76 -5.00 2.18
N LEU A 46 -13.42 -4.35 1.23
CA LEU A 46 -13.56 -4.86 -0.14
C LEU A 46 -12.20 -5.05 -0.80
N ILE A 47 -11.32 -4.04 -0.74
CA ILE A 47 -9.97 -4.14 -1.29
C ILE A 47 -9.19 -5.29 -0.63
N ARG A 48 -9.27 -5.41 0.71
CA ARG A 48 -8.64 -6.50 1.47
C ARG A 48 -9.15 -7.87 1.00
N LYS A 49 -10.46 -8.03 0.85
CA LYS A 49 -11.08 -9.27 0.36
C LYS A 49 -10.65 -9.59 -1.08
N LEU A 50 -10.60 -8.61 -1.97
CA LEU A 50 -10.10 -8.78 -3.33
C LEU A 50 -8.62 -9.16 -3.33
N GLY A 51 -7.86 -8.61 -2.38
CA GLY A 51 -6.45 -8.93 -2.17
C GLY A 51 -6.19 -10.36 -1.72
N SER A 52 -7.18 -11.18 -1.37
CA SER A 52 -6.91 -12.60 -1.12
C SER A 52 -6.29 -13.29 -2.35
N ASP A 53 -6.60 -12.81 -3.56
CA ASP A 53 -5.90 -13.19 -4.79
C ASP A 53 -4.51 -12.56 -4.84
N SER A 54 -3.47 -13.37 -5.10
CA SER A 54 -2.07 -12.92 -5.04
C SER A 54 -1.77 -11.80 -6.03
N TYR A 55 -2.26 -11.89 -7.26
CA TYR A 55 -1.98 -10.88 -8.27
C TYR A 55 -2.63 -9.55 -7.89
N ILE A 56 -3.90 -9.58 -7.48
CA ILE A 56 -4.62 -8.37 -7.06
C ILE A 56 -3.99 -7.78 -5.81
N GLY A 57 -3.71 -8.58 -4.78
CA GLY A 57 -3.13 -8.11 -3.52
C GLY A 57 -1.79 -7.42 -3.70
N GLN A 58 -0.89 -8.01 -4.49
CA GLN A 58 0.40 -7.40 -4.81
C GLN A 58 0.26 -6.09 -5.62
N ARG A 59 -0.69 -6.03 -6.57
CA ARG A 59 -0.98 -4.79 -7.33
C ARG A 59 -1.55 -3.69 -6.44
N VAL A 60 -2.38 -4.05 -5.46
CA VAL A 60 -2.90 -3.10 -4.47
C VAL A 60 -1.75 -2.53 -3.65
N ILE A 61 -0.87 -3.36 -3.09
CA ILE A 61 0.27 -2.88 -2.29
C ILE A 61 1.13 -1.94 -3.13
N LEU A 62 1.49 -2.32 -4.35
CA LEU A 62 2.25 -1.46 -5.27
C LEU A 62 1.59 -0.09 -5.47
N SER A 63 0.30 -0.09 -5.84
CA SER A 63 -0.44 1.14 -6.13
C SER A 63 -0.58 2.04 -4.90
N VAL A 64 -0.86 1.46 -3.74
CA VAL A 64 -1.02 2.19 -2.48
C VAL A 64 0.32 2.76 -2.02
N SER A 65 1.43 2.02 -2.11
CA SER A 65 2.76 2.52 -1.77
C SER A 65 3.19 3.69 -2.66
N GLN A 66 2.94 3.62 -3.97
CA GLN A 66 3.18 4.74 -4.88
C GLN A 66 2.35 5.97 -4.49
N ARG A 67 1.07 5.76 -4.13
CA ARG A 67 0.18 6.84 -3.70
C ARG A 67 0.64 7.49 -2.39
N ILE A 68 1.14 6.70 -1.44
CA ILE A 68 1.76 7.20 -0.19
C ILE A 68 2.91 8.14 -0.53
N SER A 69 3.84 7.76 -1.42
CA SER A 69 4.95 8.64 -1.81
C SER A 69 4.46 9.99 -2.35
N VAL A 70 3.46 9.97 -3.25
CA VAL A 70 2.89 11.20 -3.82
C VAL A 70 2.21 12.07 -2.75
N LEU A 71 1.46 11.45 -1.83
CA LEU A 71 0.81 12.20 -0.75
C LEU A 71 1.81 12.73 0.28
N ALA A 72 2.93 12.03 0.50
CA ALA A 72 3.96 12.49 1.41
C ALA A 72 4.60 13.80 0.91
N GLU A 73 4.91 13.87 -0.40
CA GLU A 73 5.39 15.09 -1.04
C GLU A 73 4.35 16.22 -0.97
N SER A 74 3.08 15.90 -1.23
CA SER A 74 1.99 16.87 -1.11
C SER A 74 1.85 17.42 0.30
N LEU A 75 1.91 16.56 1.32
CA LEU A 75 1.84 16.96 2.73
C LEU A 75 3.05 17.78 3.16
N LEU A 76 4.23 17.51 2.61
CA LEU A 76 5.44 18.27 2.92
C LEU A 76 5.34 19.72 2.45
N ALA A 77 4.69 19.94 1.30
CA ALA A 77 4.47 21.28 0.74
C ALA A 77 3.21 21.97 1.28
N MET A 78 2.28 21.24 1.87
CA MET A 78 0.98 21.74 2.33
C MET A 78 1.07 22.54 3.63
N ASP A 79 0.23 23.57 3.73
CA ASP A 79 -0.03 24.29 4.98
C ASP A 79 -0.86 23.39 5.91
N PRO A 80 -0.44 23.14 7.17
CA PRO A 80 -1.24 22.38 8.13
C PRO A 80 -2.63 22.95 8.42
N PHE A 81 -2.90 24.21 8.07
CA PHE A 81 -4.22 24.84 8.19
C PHE A 81 -5.06 24.77 6.90
N ASP A 82 -4.55 24.14 5.84
CA ASP A 82 -5.32 23.90 4.61
C ASP A 82 -6.50 22.95 4.87
N GLU A 83 -7.66 23.23 4.28
CA GLU A 83 -8.87 22.44 4.47
C GLU A 83 -8.72 20.97 4.03
N ALA A 84 -7.82 20.67 3.08
CA ALA A 84 -7.55 19.32 2.61
C ALA A 84 -6.62 18.52 3.54
N PHE A 85 -5.90 19.19 4.45
CA PHE A 85 -4.88 18.57 5.29
C PHE A 85 -5.44 17.40 6.14
N PRO A 86 -6.56 17.54 6.89
CA PRO A 86 -7.08 16.44 7.71
C PRO A 86 -7.45 15.19 6.90
N ASN A 87 -8.02 15.38 5.70
CA ASN A 87 -8.41 14.27 4.82
C ASN A 87 -7.19 13.52 4.28
N ILE A 88 -6.17 14.24 3.80
CA ILE A 88 -4.92 13.62 3.33
C ILE A 88 -4.22 12.88 4.49
N HIS A 89 -4.20 13.47 5.68
CA HIS A 89 -3.68 12.85 6.89
C HIS A 89 -4.39 11.54 7.23
N SER A 90 -5.72 11.52 7.20
CA SER A 90 -6.55 10.32 7.44
C SER A 90 -6.29 9.24 6.39
N CYS A 91 -6.32 9.62 5.10
CA CYS A 91 -6.03 8.71 3.98
C CYS A 91 -4.65 8.04 4.13
N MET A 92 -3.63 8.75 4.62
CA MET A 92 -2.30 8.19 4.84
C MET A 92 -2.34 6.99 5.81
N TYR A 93 -3.04 7.12 6.94
CA TYR A 93 -3.16 6.03 7.92
C TYR A 93 -3.91 4.83 7.36
N VAL A 94 -5.03 5.07 6.66
CA VAL A 94 -5.86 3.99 6.09
C VAL A 94 -5.12 3.23 4.99
N MET A 95 -4.30 3.92 4.20
CA MET A 95 -3.44 3.30 3.20
C MET A 95 -2.34 2.44 3.83
N ILE A 96 -1.63 2.94 4.85
CA ILE A 96 -0.59 2.14 5.53
C ILE A 96 -1.22 0.90 6.21
N GLN A 97 -2.36 1.08 6.87
CA GLN A 97 -3.10 -0.01 7.49
C GLN A 97 -3.58 -1.06 6.47
N LEU A 98 -4.02 -0.63 5.27
CA LEU A 98 -4.40 -1.55 4.21
C LEU A 98 -3.21 -2.42 3.77
N ILE A 99 -2.01 -1.85 3.64
CA ILE A 99 -0.81 -2.63 3.34
C ILE A 99 -0.52 -3.62 4.48
N GLU A 100 -0.57 -3.18 5.73
CA GLU A 100 -0.38 -4.03 6.91
C GLU A 100 -1.33 -5.24 6.87
N PHE A 101 -2.62 -5.02 6.66
CA PHE A 101 -3.61 -6.10 6.57
C PHE A 101 -3.34 -7.08 5.43
N LEU A 102 -2.99 -6.59 4.24
CA LEU A 102 -2.71 -7.45 3.10
C LEU A 102 -1.48 -8.33 3.34
N VAL A 103 -0.42 -7.75 3.89
CA VAL A 103 0.81 -8.49 4.23
C VAL A 103 0.53 -9.53 5.32
N SER A 104 -0.06 -9.11 6.45
CA SER A 104 -0.27 -9.98 7.59
C SER A 104 -1.23 -11.14 7.31
N ASP A 105 -2.30 -10.90 6.54
CA ASP A 105 -3.31 -11.91 6.26
C ASP A 105 -2.90 -12.88 5.16
N TYR A 106 -2.30 -12.38 4.08
CA TYR A 106 -2.27 -13.10 2.82
C TYR A 106 -0.89 -13.44 2.30
N TYR A 107 0.18 -12.73 2.70
CA TYR A 107 1.51 -12.96 2.16
C TYR A 107 1.96 -14.43 2.29
N ARG A 108 1.67 -15.07 3.43
CA ARG A 108 2.02 -16.48 3.67
C ARG A 108 1.28 -17.42 2.72
N THR A 109 0.05 -17.10 2.36
CA THR A 109 -0.76 -17.87 1.40
C THR A 109 -0.23 -17.64 -0.01
N TRP A 110 -0.02 -16.38 -0.40
CA TRP A 110 0.53 -16.01 -1.71
C TRP A 110 1.89 -16.65 -1.97
N SER A 111 2.81 -16.59 -1.02
CA SER A 111 4.19 -17.10 -1.18
C SER A 111 4.29 -18.62 -1.34
N ARG A 112 3.22 -19.36 -1.03
CA ARG A 112 3.11 -20.80 -1.27
C ARG A 112 2.40 -21.13 -2.59
N ASP A 113 1.80 -20.13 -3.22
CA ASP A 113 1.15 -20.27 -4.51
C ASP A 113 2.21 -20.37 -5.62
N GLU A 114 2.05 -21.36 -6.50
CA GLU A 114 2.93 -21.54 -7.66
C GLU A 114 2.86 -20.34 -8.63
N CYS A 115 1.76 -19.59 -8.59
CA CYS A 115 1.53 -18.38 -9.39
C CYS A 115 2.04 -17.09 -8.73
N PHE A 116 2.83 -17.18 -7.65
CA PHE A 116 3.41 -15.99 -7.01
C PHE A 116 4.36 -15.24 -7.96
N ASP A 117 3.93 -14.06 -8.40
CA ASP A 117 4.74 -13.20 -9.26
C ASP A 117 5.88 -12.55 -8.46
N THR A 118 7.07 -13.15 -8.54
CA THR A 118 8.26 -12.65 -7.83
C THR A 118 8.72 -11.28 -8.35
N ARG A 119 8.47 -10.95 -9.62
CA ARG A 119 8.83 -9.65 -10.18
C ARG A 119 7.91 -8.57 -9.61
N LEU A 120 6.61 -8.84 -9.58
CA LEU A 120 5.66 -7.91 -8.96
C LEU A 120 5.97 -7.72 -7.46
N PHE A 121 6.42 -8.79 -6.79
CA PHE A 121 6.89 -8.73 -5.41
C PHE A 121 8.06 -7.76 -5.23
N GLU A 122 9.10 -7.89 -6.04
CA GLU A 122 10.23 -6.95 -6.05
C GLU A 122 9.78 -5.50 -6.29
N GLU A 123 8.87 -5.30 -7.24
CA GLU A 123 8.34 -3.99 -7.60
C GLU A 123 7.60 -3.33 -6.43
N TRP A 124 6.71 -4.04 -5.74
CA TRP A 124 5.98 -3.45 -4.62
C TRP A 124 6.84 -3.29 -3.37
N VAL A 125 7.77 -4.20 -3.07
CA VAL A 125 8.73 -4.04 -1.98
C VAL A 125 9.57 -2.78 -2.19
N THR A 126 10.07 -2.59 -3.40
CA THR A 126 10.80 -1.38 -3.78
C THR A 126 9.94 -0.13 -3.58
N SER A 127 8.65 -0.21 -3.94
CA SER A 127 7.72 0.90 -3.74
C SER A 127 7.42 1.17 -2.26
N VAL A 128 7.34 0.17 -1.40
CA VAL A 128 7.17 0.33 0.06
C VAL A 128 8.38 1.02 0.66
N LEU A 129 9.60 0.61 0.27
CA LEU A 129 10.83 1.25 0.71
C LEU A 129 10.92 2.71 0.23
N HIS A 130 10.48 2.97 -1.00
CA HIS A 130 10.38 4.34 -1.52
C HIS A 130 9.35 5.17 -0.74
N ALA A 131 8.19 4.61 -0.42
CA ALA A 131 7.17 5.24 0.42
C ALA A 131 7.73 5.59 1.81
N ARG A 132 8.44 4.66 2.44
CA ARG A 132 9.12 4.87 3.74
C ARG A 132 10.10 6.05 3.67
N LYS A 133 10.96 6.09 2.64
CA LYS A 133 11.87 7.22 2.42
C LYS A 133 11.14 8.56 2.21
N ALA A 134 10.01 8.55 1.52
CA ALA A 134 9.21 9.78 1.37
C ALA A 134 8.65 10.23 2.74
N LEU A 135 8.19 9.29 3.57
CA LEU A 135 7.68 9.56 4.91
C LEU A 135 8.76 10.04 5.90
N GLU A 136 10.03 9.67 5.73
CA GLU A 136 11.16 10.21 6.51
C GLU A 136 11.21 11.74 6.51
N HIS A 137 10.89 12.37 5.38
CA HIS A 137 10.88 13.84 5.27
C HIS A 137 9.75 14.48 6.09
N LEU A 138 8.74 13.71 6.46
CA LEU A 138 7.62 14.15 7.29
C LEU A 138 7.82 13.85 8.78
N GLU A 139 8.95 13.27 9.20
CA GLU A 139 9.18 12.89 10.60
C GLU A 139 8.97 14.05 11.58
N SER A 140 9.46 15.24 11.21
CA SER A 140 9.33 16.46 12.01
C SER A 140 7.88 16.97 12.12
N ARG A 141 7.00 16.60 11.19
CA ARG A 141 5.56 16.92 11.21
C ARG A 141 4.76 15.82 11.93
N ASN A 142 5.07 14.56 11.63
CA ASN A 142 4.39 13.40 12.18
C ASN A 142 5.23 12.11 12.03
N GLY A 143 6.00 11.77 13.06
CA GLY A 143 6.81 10.54 13.08
C GLY A 143 6.02 9.23 13.11
N LEU A 144 4.69 9.26 13.36
CA LEU A 144 3.90 8.03 13.42
C LEU A 144 3.85 7.31 12.07
N TYR A 145 3.91 8.02 10.95
CA TYR A 145 3.91 7.39 9.62
C TYR A 145 5.09 6.45 9.42
N ILE A 146 6.28 6.87 9.86
CA ILE A 146 7.49 6.05 9.82
C ILE A 146 7.33 4.82 10.70
N LEU A 147 6.83 4.99 11.92
CA LEU A 147 6.61 3.85 12.83
C LEU A 147 5.62 2.82 12.27
N TYR A 148 4.57 3.26 11.59
CA TYR A 148 3.60 2.34 10.98
C TYR A 148 4.18 1.63 9.75
N ILE A 149 4.87 2.34 8.86
CA ILE A 149 5.45 1.72 7.66
C ILE A 149 6.66 0.84 8.00
N ASP A 150 7.46 1.19 9.01
CA ASP A 150 8.58 0.36 9.48
C ASP A 150 8.06 -0.96 10.08
N ARG A 151 6.89 -0.95 10.74
CA ARG A 151 6.23 -2.19 11.18
C ARG A 151 5.84 -3.08 10.01
N VAL A 152 5.28 -2.49 8.95
CA VAL A 152 4.96 -3.24 7.72
C VAL A 152 6.23 -3.84 7.13
N ILE A 153 7.31 -3.07 6.99
CA ILE A 153 8.60 -3.54 6.51
C ILE A 153 9.13 -4.69 7.38
N GLY A 154 9.05 -4.55 8.70
CA GLY A 154 9.46 -5.60 9.65
C GLY A 154 8.67 -6.90 9.47
N GLU A 155 7.35 -6.82 9.26
CA GLU A 155 6.54 -8.02 8.97
C GLU A 155 6.88 -8.63 7.59
N VAL A 156 7.13 -7.81 6.57
CA VAL A 156 7.60 -8.30 5.26
C VAL A 156 8.95 -9.01 5.39
N ALA A 157 9.90 -8.44 6.13
CA ALA A 157 11.22 -9.03 6.36
C ALA A 157 11.11 -10.37 7.12
N LYS A 158 10.30 -10.40 8.18
CA LYS A 158 10.05 -11.60 8.99
C LYS A 158 9.40 -12.73 8.20
N LEU A 159 8.33 -12.44 7.47
CA LEU A 159 7.64 -13.44 6.63
C LEU A 159 8.50 -13.84 5.44
N GLY A 160 9.29 -12.89 4.98
CA GLY A 160 10.14 -13.03 3.84
C GLY A 160 11.38 -13.90 4.06
N GLY A 161 12.03 -13.78 5.21
CA GLY A 161 13.15 -14.66 5.60
C GLY A 161 12.76 -16.14 5.72
N GLN A 162 11.46 -16.44 5.77
CA GLN A 162 10.91 -17.80 5.81
C GLN A 162 10.51 -18.33 4.43
N ALA A 163 10.51 -17.50 3.38
CA ALA A 163 10.03 -17.85 2.05
C ALA A 163 11.21 -18.11 1.08
N PRO A 164 11.23 -19.24 0.35
CA PRO A 164 12.26 -19.52 -0.65
C PRO A 164 12.28 -18.51 -1.81
N SER A 165 11.16 -17.84 -2.07
CA SER A 165 11.06 -16.76 -3.07
C SER A 165 11.96 -15.57 -2.76
N LEU A 166 12.30 -15.34 -1.48
CA LEU A 166 13.08 -14.17 -1.09
C LEU A 166 14.58 -14.31 -1.34
N GLN A 167 15.09 -15.54 -1.39
CA GLN A 167 16.47 -15.83 -1.81
C GLN A 167 16.74 -15.46 -3.28
N LYS A 168 15.69 -15.14 -4.05
CA LYS A 168 15.80 -14.70 -5.44
C LYS A 168 15.73 -13.17 -5.61
N LEU A 169 15.47 -12.40 -4.54
CA LEU A 169 15.55 -10.94 -4.69
C LEU A 169 16.96 -10.51 -5.00
N LYS A 170 17.04 -9.42 -5.76
CA LYS A 170 18.29 -8.69 -5.91
C LYS A 170 18.86 -8.32 -4.54
N SER A 171 20.18 -8.50 -4.40
CA SER A 171 20.94 -8.27 -3.16
C SER A 171 20.67 -6.89 -2.56
N ASP A 172 20.46 -5.87 -3.39
CA ASP A 172 20.24 -4.48 -2.97
C ASP A 172 18.88 -4.24 -2.28
N ILE A 173 17.85 -5.00 -2.63
CA ILE A 173 16.55 -4.95 -1.94
C ILE A 173 16.62 -5.76 -0.65
N PHE A 174 17.30 -6.91 -0.68
CA PHE A 174 17.53 -7.73 0.49
C PHE A 174 18.28 -6.95 1.58
N ASP A 175 19.38 -6.29 1.24
CA ASP A 175 20.17 -5.49 2.18
C ASP A 175 19.35 -4.35 2.82
N LYS A 176 18.45 -3.71 2.06
CA LYS A 176 17.57 -2.65 2.59
C LYS A 176 16.46 -3.16 3.52
N LEU A 177 16.03 -4.42 3.35
CA LEU A 177 15.01 -5.04 4.21
C LEU A 177 15.59 -5.59 5.51
N PHE A 178 16.84 -6.06 5.49
CA PHE A 178 17.44 -6.80 6.60
C PHE A 178 18.63 -6.10 7.29
N CYS A 179 19.22 -5.07 6.68
CA CYS A 179 20.37 -4.33 7.20
C CYS A 179 20.14 -2.82 7.34
N GLY A 180 18.87 -2.39 7.45
CA GLY A 180 18.50 -1.00 7.74
C GLY A 180 18.79 -0.58 9.18
#